data_AF-A0A0A9VUY9-F1
#
_entry.id   AF-A0A0A9VUY9-F1
#
_cell.length_a   1.000
_cell.length_b   1.000
_cell.length_c   1.000
_cell.angle_alpha   90.00
_cell.angle_beta   90.00
_cell.angle_gamma   90.00
#
_symmetry.space_group_name_H-M   'P 1'
#
loop_
_entity.id
_entity.type
_entity.pdbx_description
1 polymer ?
#
loop_
_entity_poly.entity_id
_entity_poly.type
_entity_poly.pdbx_seq_one_letter_code
_entity_poly.pdbx_strand_id
1 'polypeptide(L)'
;MQFNGFEQLCINFTNEKLQQFFNHHMFVLEQEEYKREGINWVFIDFGMDLLACIELIEKPMGILSILEEESMFPKATDKTFEDKLITNHLGKSPNFRKPAVPKPGQQAGHFAIAHYAGCVSYNITGWLEKNKDPLNDTVVDQYKKGTNKLLCEIFADHPGQSGAPGGDAGGKGGRGKKGGGFATVSSSYKEQLNNLMTTLKSTQPHFVRCIIPNELKQPGVIDSHLVMHQLTCNGVLEGIRICRKGFPNRMNYPDFKLRYKILNPAAVDRESDILKAAGLVLESTGLDPDMYRLGHTKVFFRAGVLGQLEELRDDRLSKIIGWMQAFMRGYLVRKEYKKLQEQRLALQVVQRNLRRYLQLRTWPWWKMWSRVKPLLNVANVEEEMR
;
A
#
# COMPACT_ATOMS: atom_id res chain seq x y z
N MET A 1 32.57 15.28 -8.69
CA MET A 1 32.12 14.32 -7.68
C MET A 1 31.55 15.13 -6.51
N GLN A 2 30.42 14.70 -5.95
CA GLN A 2 29.59 15.49 -5.03
C GLN A 2 30.28 15.74 -3.68
N PHE A 3 30.15 16.96 -3.17
CA PHE A 3 30.45 17.32 -1.79
C PHE A 3 29.38 16.70 -0.90
N ASN A 4 29.72 15.67 -0.11
CA ASN A 4 28.79 14.99 0.78
C ASN A 4 28.90 15.59 2.19
N GLY A 5 28.00 16.50 2.52
CA GLY A 5 27.89 17.12 3.84
C GLY A 5 26.98 16.36 4.82
N PHE A 6 26.63 17.02 5.91
CA PHE A 6 25.75 16.51 6.97
C PHE A 6 24.37 16.13 6.43
N GLU A 7 23.82 16.94 5.53
CA GLU A 7 22.51 16.72 4.92
C GLU A 7 22.49 15.39 4.13
N GLN A 8 23.56 15.11 3.40
CA GLN A 8 23.69 13.87 2.64
C GLN A 8 23.86 12.66 3.57
N LEU A 9 24.52 12.82 4.73
CA LEU A 9 24.60 11.77 5.74
C LEU A 9 23.21 11.40 6.26
N CYS A 10 22.39 12.40 6.62
CA CYS A 10 21.01 12.16 7.08
C CYS A 10 20.19 11.45 5.99
N ILE A 11 20.25 11.92 4.73
CA ILE A 11 19.53 11.27 3.62
C ILE A 11 19.98 9.80 3.46
N ASN A 12 21.29 9.55 3.47
CA ASN A 12 21.83 8.19 3.33
C ASN A 12 21.48 7.31 4.53
N PHE A 13 21.41 7.87 5.73
CA PHE A 13 20.98 7.16 6.93
C PHE A 13 19.50 6.75 6.87
N THR A 14 18.60 7.63 6.40
CA THR A 14 17.21 7.24 6.11
C THR A 14 17.18 6.09 5.10
N ASN A 15 17.95 6.18 4.01
CA ASN A 15 17.99 5.12 2.99
C ASN A 15 18.48 3.78 3.56
N GLU A 16 19.48 3.79 4.44
CA GLU A 16 19.95 2.59 5.15
C GLU A 16 18.84 1.96 6.00
N LYS A 17 18.10 2.77 6.78
CA LYS A 17 16.96 2.30 7.58
C LYS A 17 15.82 1.75 6.72
N LEU A 18 15.49 2.39 5.61
CA LEU A 18 14.44 1.92 4.69
C LEU A 18 14.84 0.60 4.02
N GLN A 19 16.11 0.47 3.63
CA GLN A 19 16.61 -0.79 3.07
C GLN A 19 16.63 -1.91 4.12
N GLN A 20 17.01 -1.62 5.37
CA GLN A 20 16.91 -2.61 6.46
C GLN A 20 15.46 -2.99 6.74
N PHE A 21 14.53 -2.03 6.70
CA PHE A 21 13.10 -2.31 6.83
C PHE A 21 12.59 -3.21 5.70
N PHE A 22 13.02 -2.99 4.46
CA PHE A 22 12.76 -3.90 3.35
C PHE A 22 13.33 -5.30 3.63
N ASN A 23 14.60 -5.40 4.03
CA ASN A 23 15.25 -6.69 4.28
C ASN A 23 14.51 -7.46 5.39
N HIS A 24 14.13 -6.78 6.46
CA HIS A 24 13.38 -7.37 7.55
C HIS A 24 11.98 -7.82 7.11
N HIS A 25 11.26 -6.99 6.33
CA HIS A 25 9.91 -7.32 5.90
C HIS A 25 9.86 -8.44 4.86
N MET A 26 10.75 -8.40 3.85
CA MET A 26 10.78 -9.39 2.79
C MET A 26 11.38 -10.71 3.22
N PHE A 27 12.34 -10.71 4.15
CA PHE A 27 13.11 -11.92 4.45
C PHE A 27 12.79 -12.50 5.83
N VAL A 28 12.63 -11.67 6.85
CA VAL A 28 12.47 -12.16 8.22
C VAL A 28 11.00 -12.41 8.52
N LEU A 29 10.16 -11.39 8.35
CA LEU A 29 8.72 -11.49 8.69
C LEU A 29 7.98 -12.55 7.86
N GLU A 30 8.36 -12.72 6.58
CA GLU A 30 7.77 -13.73 5.72
C GLU A 30 8.09 -15.16 6.21
N GLN A 31 9.35 -15.41 6.60
CA GLN A 31 9.77 -16.71 7.12
C GLN A 31 9.22 -16.97 8.54
N GLU A 32 9.08 -15.93 9.37
CA GLU A 32 8.43 -16.02 10.67
C GLU A 32 6.95 -16.39 10.54
N GLU A 33 6.26 -15.85 9.53
CA GLU A 33 4.87 -16.26 9.24
C GLU A 33 4.81 -17.73 8.83
N TYR A 34 5.70 -18.20 7.95
CA TYR A 34 5.72 -19.62 7.55
C TYR A 34 5.96 -20.54 8.74
N LYS A 35 6.85 -20.14 9.65
CA LYS A 35 7.10 -20.87 10.90
C LYS A 35 5.86 -20.87 11.81
N ARG A 36 5.20 -19.72 11.96
CA ARG A 36 3.97 -19.57 12.75
C ARG A 36 2.82 -20.42 12.21
N GLU A 37 2.72 -20.53 10.89
CA GLU A 37 1.70 -21.30 10.19
C GLU A 37 2.08 -22.78 10.01
N GLY A 38 3.24 -23.22 10.51
CA GLY A 38 3.67 -24.61 10.47
C GLY A 38 3.98 -25.14 9.07
N ILE A 39 4.30 -24.26 8.12
CA ILE A 39 4.63 -24.63 6.75
C ILE A 39 6.03 -25.26 6.73
N ASN A 40 6.17 -26.36 5.98
CA ASN A 40 7.50 -26.93 5.71
C ASN A 40 8.34 -25.97 4.87
N TRP A 41 9.17 -25.17 5.55
CA TRP A 41 10.05 -24.18 4.98
C TRP A 41 11.45 -24.29 5.60
N VAL A 42 12.46 -24.35 4.76
CA VAL A 42 13.86 -24.30 5.20
C VAL A 42 14.23 -22.84 5.41
N PHE A 43 14.56 -22.47 6.65
CA PHE A 43 15.01 -21.11 6.95
C PHE A 43 16.27 -20.80 6.13
N ILE A 44 16.24 -19.69 5.40
CA ILE A 44 17.37 -19.21 4.62
C ILE A 44 17.82 -17.90 5.26
N ASP A 45 19.00 -17.93 5.87
CA ASP A 45 19.68 -16.73 6.35
C ASP A 45 20.41 -16.08 5.17
N PHE A 46 20.15 -14.80 4.95
CA PHE A 46 20.71 -14.05 3.84
C PHE A 46 21.83 -13.08 4.25
N GLY A 47 22.21 -13.00 5.52
CA GLY A 47 23.42 -12.27 5.96
C GLY A 47 23.49 -10.78 5.60
N MET A 48 22.43 -10.19 5.03
CA MET A 48 22.36 -8.78 4.64
C MET A 48 21.85 -7.93 5.81
N ASP A 49 22.58 -8.00 6.92
CA ASP A 49 22.23 -7.20 8.09
C ASP A 49 22.91 -5.82 8.02
N LEU A 50 22.12 -4.79 7.65
CA LEU A 50 22.57 -3.40 7.61
C LEU A 50 22.58 -2.76 9.01
N LEU A 51 22.18 -3.52 10.04
CA LEU A 51 22.15 -3.06 11.41
C LEU A 51 23.50 -2.54 11.87
N ALA A 52 24.62 -3.15 11.47
CA ALA A 52 25.96 -2.66 11.83
C ALA A 52 26.23 -1.22 11.34
N CYS A 53 25.74 -0.86 10.14
CA CYS A 53 25.86 0.50 9.61
C CYS A 53 24.89 1.48 10.31
N ILE A 54 23.66 1.04 10.58
CA ILE A 54 22.65 1.85 11.26
C ILE A 54 23.10 2.15 12.69
N GLU A 55 23.61 1.15 13.40
CA GLU A 55 24.11 1.27 14.76
C GLU A 55 25.33 2.19 14.84
N LEU A 56 26.25 2.13 13.86
CA LEU A 56 27.37 3.05 13.76
C LEU A 56 26.92 4.52 13.76
N ILE A 57 25.79 4.84 13.13
CA ILE A 57 25.27 6.20 13.02
C ILE A 57 24.40 6.58 14.23
N GLU A 58 23.56 5.66 14.71
CA GLU A 58 22.47 5.97 15.64
C GLU A 58 22.72 5.62 17.11
N LYS A 59 23.46 4.53 17.40
CA LYS A 59 23.58 4.02 18.77
C LYS A 59 24.32 5.02 19.66
N PRO A 60 24.24 4.86 21.00
CA PRO A 60 25.11 5.59 21.92
C PRO A 60 26.58 5.44 21.49
N MET A 61 27.34 6.53 21.53
CA MET A 61 28.70 6.63 20.98
C MET A 61 28.81 6.47 19.45
N GLY A 62 27.69 6.51 18.72
CA GLY A 62 27.65 6.57 17.27
C GLY A 62 27.87 8.00 16.74
N ILE A 63 27.89 8.13 15.41
CA ILE A 63 28.25 9.39 14.73
C ILE A 63 27.34 10.55 15.16
N LEU A 64 26.01 10.34 15.22
CA LEU A 64 25.08 11.42 15.61
C LEU A 64 25.23 11.81 17.09
N SER A 65 25.47 10.85 17.98
CA SER A 65 25.67 11.14 19.41
C SER A 65 26.97 11.90 19.66
N ILE A 66 28.06 11.54 18.98
CA ILE A 66 29.33 12.29 19.08
C ILE A 66 29.15 13.71 18.52
N LEU A 67 28.38 13.86 17.44
CA LEU A 67 28.09 15.16 16.83
C LEU A 67 27.27 16.04 17.79
N GLU A 68 26.28 15.46 18.48
CA GLU A 68 25.48 16.14 19.51
C GLU A 68 26.34 16.64 20.66
N GLU A 69 27.19 15.78 21.20
CA GLU A 69 28.09 16.15 22.29
C GLU A 69 29.06 17.26 21.88
N GLU A 70 29.76 17.12 20.75
CA GLU A 70 30.69 18.15 20.25
C GLU A 70 29.98 19.46 19.90
N SER A 71 28.72 19.42 19.46
CA SER A 71 27.92 20.63 19.19
C SER A 71 27.63 21.42 20.46
N MET A 72 27.67 20.80 21.64
CA MET A 72 27.47 21.48 22.93
C MET A 72 28.75 22.11 23.49
N PHE A 73 29.93 21.69 23.02
CA PHE A 73 31.21 22.17 23.54
C PHE A 73 31.68 23.44 22.79
N PRO A 74 31.88 24.58 23.47
CA PRO A 74 32.23 25.86 22.81
C PRO A 74 33.58 25.86 22.08
N LYS A 75 34.50 24.98 22.49
CA LYS A 75 35.85 24.85 21.92
C LYS A 75 35.98 23.70 20.91
N ALA A 76 34.90 22.94 20.70
CA ALA A 76 34.90 21.88 19.71
C ALA A 76 34.97 22.49 18.30
N THR A 77 35.69 21.81 17.42
CA THR A 77 35.83 22.16 16.01
C THR A 77 35.53 20.92 15.18
N ASP A 78 35.27 21.06 13.89
CA ASP A 78 35.02 19.89 13.03
C ASP A 78 36.21 18.91 13.08
N LYS A 79 37.44 19.41 13.32
CA LYS A 79 38.63 18.58 13.49
C LYS A 79 38.62 17.75 14.78
N THR A 80 38.18 18.32 15.91
CA THR A 80 38.06 17.55 17.16
C THR A 80 36.97 16.48 17.05
N PHE A 81 35.91 16.78 16.29
CA PHE A 81 34.89 15.79 15.93
C PHE A 81 35.47 14.65 15.07
N GLU A 82 36.27 14.97 14.04
CA GLU A 82 36.99 13.99 13.22
C GLU A 82 37.85 13.03 14.05
N ASP A 83 38.70 13.59 14.91
CA ASP A 83 39.64 12.83 15.73
C ASP A 83 38.89 11.86 16.67
N LYS A 84 37.76 12.30 17.23
CA LYS A 84 36.88 11.44 18.04
C LYS A 84 36.24 10.32 17.22
N LEU A 85 35.74 10.62 16.01
CA LEU A 85 35.17 9.59 15.12
C LEU A 85 36.20 8.53 14.76
N ILE A 86 37.41 8.95 14.38
CA ILE A 86 38.50 8.04 14.02
C ILE A 86 38.90 7.18 15.23
N THR A 87 39.06 7.78 16.40
CA THR A 87 39.45 7.06 17.62
C THR A 87 38.40 6.04 18.08
N ASN A 88 37.11 6.38 17.92
CA ASN A 88 36.01 5.52 18.35
C ASN A 88 35.66 4.42 17.35
N HIS A 89 35.81 4.64 16.04
CA HIS A 89 35.27 3.72 15.03
C HIS A 89 36.31 3.11 14.09
N LEU A 90 37.44 3.78 13.83
CA LEU A 90 38.42 3.26 12.89
C LEU A 90 39.05 1.95 13.43
N GLY A 91 38.92 0.87 12.64
CA GLY A 91 39.42 -0.46 13.01
C GLY A 91 38.54 -1.22 14.01
N LYS A 92 37.53 -0.56 14.62
CA LYS A 92 36.57 -1.21 15.53
C LYS A 92 35.23 -1.49 14.85
N SER A 93 34.78 -0.59 13.97
CA SER A 93 33.52 -0.69 13.25
C SER A 93 33.77 -1.10 11.80
N PRO A 94 33.17 -2.21 11.29
CA PRO A 94 33.46 -2.73 9.95
C PRO A 94 33.02 -1.78 8.81
N ASN A 95 32.00 -0.96 9.07
CA ASN A 95 31.45 -0.02 8.09
C ASN A 95 32.17 1.33 8.08
N PHE A 96 33.05 1.62 9.05
CA PHE A 96 33.80 2.87 9.10
C PHE A 96 35.14 2.72 8.38
N ARG A 97 35.38 3.56 7.37
CA ARG A 97 36.55 3.47 6.48
C ARG A 97 37.29 4.80 6.39
N LYS A 98 38.56 4.72 6.01
CA LYS A 98 39.32 5.89 5.58
C LYS A 98 38.75 6.42 4.25
N PRO A 99 38.77 7.74 4.05
CA PRO A 99 38.33 8.35 2.81
C PRO A 99 39.18 7.86 1.63
N ALA A 100 38.58 7.74 0.45
CA ALA A 100 39.32 7.38 -0.75
C ALA A 100 40.33 8.48 -1.11
N VAL A 101 41.44 8.10 -1.75
CA VAL A 101 42.46 9.06 -2.21
C VAL A 101 41.79 10.05 -3.17
N PRO A 102 41.87 11.37 -2.91
CA PRO A 102 41.23 12.36 -3.75
C PRO A 102 41.85 12.35 -5.15
N LYS A 103 41.01 12.49 -6.19
CA LYS A 103 41.51 12.71 -7.55
C LYS A 103 42.13 14.12 -7.66
N PRO A 104 43.04 14.38 -8.61
CA PRO A 104 43.65 15.70 -8.79
C PRO A 104 42.60 16.82 -8.88
N GLY A 105 42.74 17.85 -8.05
CA GLY A 105 41.81 19.00 -8.00
C GLY A 105 40.60 18.84 -7.06
N GLN A 106 40.55 17.79 -6.23
CA GLN A 106 39.43 17.53 -5.32
C GLN A 106 39.84 17.61 -3.85
N GLN A 107 38.98 18.17 -3.01
CA GLN A 107 39.16 18.11 -1.55
C GLN A 107 38.95 16.66 -1.08
N ALA A 108 39.85 16.18 -0.23
CA ALA A 108 39.70 14.88 0.41
C ALA A 108 38.46 14.88 1.32
N GLY A 109 37.73 13.75 1.34
CA GLY A 109 36.82 13.48 2.45
C GLY A 109 37.61 13.31 3.74
N HIS A 110 36.95 13.49 4.88
CA HIS A 110 37.57 13.32 6.21
C HIS A 110 37.40 11.86 6.70
N PHE A 111 36.23 11.27 6.43
CA PHE A 111 35.96 9.85 6.67
C PHE A 111 35.05 9.26 5.59
N ALA A 112 34.92 7.94 5.56
CA ALA A 112 33.97 7.25 4.69
C ALA A 112 33.16 6.20 5.42
N ILE A 113 31.92 5.99 4.97
CA ILE A 113 31.05 4.92 5.46
C ILE A 113 30.79 3.96 4.30
N ALA A 114 30.89 2.66 4.57
CA ALA A 114 30.41 1.62 3.69
C ALA A 114 28.91 1.42 3.89
N HIS A 115 28.12 2.09 3.06
CA HIS A 115 26.67 1.90 2.95
C HIS A 115 26.36 0.69 2.06
N TYR A 116 25.12 0.20 2.11
CA TYR A 116 24.68 -0.92 1.26
C TYR A 116 24.89 -0.67 -0.25
N ALA A 117 24.74 0.58 -0.71
CA ALA A 117 24.86 0.98 -2.12
C ALA A 117 26.30 1.29 -2.56
N GLY A 118 27.24 1.39 -1.62
CA GLY A 118 28.63 1.73 -1.89
C GLY A 118 29.29 2.54 -0.77
N CYS A 119 30.58 2.81 -0.95
CA CYS A 119 31.34 3.59 0.01
C CYS A 119 31.23 5.09 -0.31
N VAL A 120 30.75 5.88 0.65
CA VAL A 120 30.57 7.32 0.52
C VAL A 120 31.58 8.03 1.41
N SER A 121 32.37 8.94 0.81
CA SER A 121 33.28 9.81 1.56
C SER A 121 32.56 11.11 1.94
N TYR A 122 32.61 11.48 3.21
CA TYR A 122 31.95 12.65 3.78
C TYR A 122 32.95 13.76 4.10
N ASN A 123 32.50 15.00 3.96
CA ASN A 123 33.23 16.18 4.36
C ASN A 123 32.53 16.82 5.57
N ILE A 124 33.25 16.92 6.69
CA ILE A 124 32.74 17.40 7.98
C ILE A 124 32.77 18.92 8.15
N THR A 125 33.33 19.67 7.21
CA THR A 125 33.46 21.12 7.33
C THR A 125 32.07 21.77 7.50
N GLY A 126 31.91 22.52 8.58
CA GLY A 126 30.67 23.18 8.96
C GLY A 126 29.62 22.27 9.60
N TRP A 127 29.93 21.02 9.96
CA TRP A 127 28.93 20.11 10.55
C TRP A 127 28.47 20.57 11.91
N LEU A 128 29.37 21.04 12.77
CA LEU A 128 28.99 21.54 14.09
C LEU A 128 28.09 22.76 13.99
N GLU A 129 28.37 23.69 13.07
CA GLU A 129 27.52 24.86 12.83
C GLU A 129 26.16 24.45 12.25
N LYS A 130 26.13 23.58 11.24
CA LYS A 130 24.89 23.06 10.65
C LYS A 130 24.01 22.32 11.64
N ASN A 131 24.62 21.59 12.58
CA ASN A 131 23.87 20.84 13.58
C ASN A 131 23.33 21.72 14.73
N LYS A 132 24.02 22.83 15.01
CA LYS A 132 23.57 23.88 15.95
C LYS A 132 22.43 24.73 15.37
N ASP A 133 22.40 24.87 14.05
CA ASP A 133 21.47 25.76 13.31
C ASP A 133 21.38 27.17 13.93
N PRO A 134 22.53 27.88 14.07
CA PRO A 134 22.55 29.14 14.81
C PRO A 134 21.87 30.24 14.00
N LEU A 135 20.70 30.68 14.46
CA LEU A 135 20.07 31.91 14.01
C LEU A 135 20.42 33.07 14.95
N ASN A 136 20.55 34.27 14.39
CA ASN A 136 20.78 35.46 15.19
C ASN A 136 19.49 35.84 15.92
N ASP A 137 19.45 35.63 17.23
CA ASP A 137 18.29 35.89 18.08
C ASP A 137 17.74 37.33 17.97
N THR A 138 18.62 38.32 17.74
CA THR A 138 18.21 39.72 17.56
C THR A 138 17.45 39.91 16.26
N VAL A 139 17.87 39.24 15.19
CA VAL A 139 17.18 39.28 13.89
C VAL A 139 15.84 38.56 13.96
N VAL A 140 15.80 37.39 14.60
CA VAL A 140 14.56 36.64 14.85
C VAL A 140 13.56 37.51 15.63
N ASP A 141 14.01 38.22 16.65
CA ASP A 141 13.16 39.13 17.43
C ASP A 141 12.56 40.28 16.61
N GLN A 142 13.32 40.84 15.66
CA GLN A 142 12.80 41.86 14.75
C GLN A 142 11.73 41.28 13.83
N TYR A 143 11.92 40.04 13.37
CA TYR A 143 10.94 39.34 12.55
C TYR A 143 9.64 39.05 13.32
N LYS A 144 9.72 38.67 14.59
CA LYS A 144 8.53 38.46 15.44
C LYS A 144 7.75 39.74 15.73
N LYS A 145 8.42 40.90 15.69
CA LYS A 145 7.83 42.24 15.94
C LYS A 145 7.58 43.03 14.66
N GLY A 146 7.73 42.39 13.50
CA GLY A 146 7.57 43.02 12.20
C GLY A 146 6.13 43.45 11.92
N THR A 147 5.95 44.24 10.86
CA THR A 147 4.63 44.68 10.39
C THR A 147 3.97 43.66 9.45
N ASN A 148 4.75 42.72 8.91
CA ASN A 148 4.25 41.67 8.03
C ASN A 148 3.70 40.50 8.86
N LYS A 149 2.38 40.33 8.86
CA LYS A 149 1.68 39.30 9.63
C LYS A 149 2.17 37.88 9.33
N LEU A 150 2.39 37.55 8.06
CA LEU A 150 2.88 36.22 7.66
C LEU A 150 4.25 35.94 8.26
N LEU A 151 5.12 36.94 8.29
CA LEU A 151 6.47 36.81 8.81
C LEU A 151 6.46 36.65 10.35
N CYS A 152 5.57 37.35 11.05
CA CYS A 152 5.37 37.15 12.48
C CYS A 152 4.83 35.75 12.81
N GLU A 153 3.93 35.21 11.98
CA GLU A 153 3.41 33.85 12.12
C GLU A 153 4.50 32.78 11.92
N ILE A 154 5.35 32.92 10.90
CA ILE A 154 6.44 31.97 10.61
C ILE A 154 7.44 31.85 11.77
N PHE A 155 7.77 32.96 12.43
CA PHE A 155 8.78 32.99 13.51
C PHE A 155 8.18 32.92 14.93
N ALA A 156 6.87 32.72 15.06
CA ALA A 156 6.17 32.73 16.36
C ALA A 156 6.78 31.74 17.36
N ASP A 157 7.10 30.53 16.90
CA ASP A 157 7.57 29.42 17.74
C ASP A 157 9.11 29.37 17.92
N HIS A 158 9.87 30.21 17.22
CA HIS A 158 11.33 30.25 17.37
C HIS A 158 11.71 30.87 18.73
N PRO A 159 12.64 30.28 19.50
CA PRO A 159 13.18 30.91 20.70
C PRO A 159 13.94 32.18 20.27
N GLY A 160 13.40 33.35 20.56
CA GLY A 160 14.06 34.64 20.29
C GLY A 160 14.84 35.14 21.51
N GLN A 161 15.54 36.27 21.37
CA GLN A 161 16.30 36.89 22.45
C GLN A 161 15.38 37.39 23.58
N SER A 162 14.18 37.85 23.21
CA SER A 162 13.13 38.29 24.13
C SER A 162 12.22 37.15 24.56
N GLY A 163 12.80 36.11 25.18
CA GLY A 163 12.05 35.29 26.13
C GLY A 163 11.67 36.17 27.33
N ALA A 164 10.54 36.86 27.27
CA ALA A 164 10.10 37.74 28.35
C ALA A 164 9.92 36.94 29.66
N PRO A 165 10.53 37.35 30.79
CA PRO A 165 10.20 36.83 32.09
C PRO A 165 8.88 37.47 32.54
N GLY A 166 7.78 36.74 32.43
CA GLY A 166 6.51 37.05 33.10
C GLY A 166 5.46 37.74 32.22
N GLY A 167 4.28 37.11 32.16
CA GLY A 167 3.09 37.62 31.50
C GLY A 167 1.97 36.59 31.62
N ASP A 168 1.25 36.64 32.74
CA ASP A 168 0.07 35.83 33.03
C ASP A 168 -1.06 36.24 32.08
N ALA A 169 -1.45 35.36 31.15
CA ALA A 169 -2.69 35.48 30.38
C ALA A 169 -3.15 34.09 29.95
N GLY A 170 -4.24 33.63 30.56
CA GLY A 170 -4.83 32.32 30.34
C GLY A 170 -5.25 32.08 28.89
N GLY A 171 -4.71 31.02 28.30
CA GLY A 171 -5.15 30.44 27.03
C GLY A 171 -4.74 28.96 26.99
N LYS A 172 -5.73 28.06 26.92
CA LYS A 172 -5.52 26.61 26.82
C LYS A 172 -4.82 26.28 25.50
N GLY A 173 -3.61 25.73 25.58
CA GLY A 173 -2.95 25.01 24.49
C GLY A 173 -1.49 25.41 24.31
N GLY A 174 -0.56 24.47 24.52
CA GLY A 174 0.87 24.67 24.27
C GLY A 174 1.70 24.85 25.53
N ARG A 175 1.83 23.77 26.32
CA ARG A 175 2.82 23.68 27.40
C ARG A 175 4.21 23.52 26.77
N GLY A 176 4.76 24.61 26.22
CA GLY A 176 6.17 24.71 25.86
C GLY A 176 7.00 24.51 27.12
N LYS A 177 7.77 23.43 27.15
CA LYS A 177 8.65 23.05 28.27
C LYS A 177 9.63 24.20 28.53
N LYS A 178 9.41 24.96 29.62
CA LYS A 178 10.47 25.78 30.25
C LYS A 178 11.63 24.83 30.60
N GLY A 179 12.75 24.99 29.91
CA GLY A 179 13.92 24.10 30.02
C GLY A 179 14.12 23.16 28.82
N GLY A 180 13.84 23.61 27.59
CA GLY A 180 14.27 22.90 26.39
C GLY A 180 15.80 22.84 26.37
N GLY A 181 16.36 21.66 26.65
CA GLY A 181 17.77 21.40 26.35
C GLY A 181 18.02 21.76 24.88
N PHE A 182 19.21 22.29 24.59
CA PHE A 182 19.65 22.62 23.24
C PHE A 182 19.42 21.42 22.32
N ALA A 183 18.33 21.44 21.57
CA ALA A 183 17.94 20.36 20.68
C ALA A 183 18.63 20.62 19.36
N THR A 184 19.62 19.79 19.03
CA THR A 184 20.32 19.86 17.75
C THR A 184 19.41 19.36 16.63
N VAL A 185 19.74 19.75 15.40
CA VAL A 185 19.05 19.26 14.19
C VAL A 185 19.08 17.72 14.13
N SER A 186 20.23 17.10 14.45
CA SER A 186 20.38 15.64 14.50
C SER A 186 19.39 14.95 15.43
N SER A 187 19.15 15.53 16.61
CA SER A 187 18.31 14.93 17.65
C SER A 187 16.84 14.97 17.24
N SER A 188 16.37 16.14 16.75
CA SER A 188 15.02 16.30 16.23
C SER A 188 14.75 15.39 15.03
N TYR A 189 15.69 15.33 14.08
CA TYR A 189 15.60 14.46 12.92
C TYR A 189 15.56 12.96 13.31
N LYS A 190 16.38 12.54 14.27
CA LYS A 190 16.39 11.16 14.78
C LYS A 190 15.05 10.78 15.42
N GLU A 191 14.47 11.66 16.23
CA GLU A 191 13.16 11.45 16.85
C GLU A 191 12.05 11.30 15.79
N GLN A 192 12.01 12.22 14.82
CA GLN A 192 11.03 12.17 13.72
C GLN A 192 11.19 10.90 12.87
N LEU A 193 12.43 10.51 12.55
CA LEU A 193 12.70 9.30 11.80
C LEU A 193 12.26 8.05 12.58
N ASN A 194 12.47 8.00 13.90
CA ASN A 194 12.03 6.88 14.73
C ASN A 194 10.50 6.79 14.82
N ASN A 195 9.81 7.93 14.88
CA ASN A 195 8.34 7.97 14.80
C ASN A 195 7.86 7.44 13.44
N LEU A 196 8.46 7.90 12.34
CA LEU A 196 8.15 7.40 10.99
C LEU A 196 8.36 5.89 10.88
N MET A 197 9.51 5.37 11.34
CA MET A 197 9.79 3.93 11.31
C MET A 197 8.79 3.12 12.15
N THR A 198 8.30 3.67 13.26
CA THR A 198 7.27 3.04 14.09
C THR A 198 5.95 2.95 13.34
N THR A 199 5.54 4.02 12.66
CA THR A 199 4.34 4.02 11.82
C THR A 199 4.47 3.05 10.64
N LEU A 200 5.62 3.01 9.96
CA LEU A 200 5.83 2.08 8.84
C LEU A 200 5.72 0.62 9.29
N LYS A 201 6.26 0.27 10.47
CA LYS A 201 6.18 -1.07 11.04
C LYS A 201 4.76 -1.50 11.43
N SER A 202 3.84 -0.58 11.70
CA SER A 202 2.44 -0.90 12.02
C SER A 202 1.55 -1.04 10.78
N THR A 203 2.07 -0.74 9.59
CA THR A 203 1.34 -0.82 8.32
C THR A 203 1.76 -2.05 7.50
N GLN A 204 0.97 -2.37 6.47
CA GLN A 204 1.35 -3.36 5.45
C GLN A 204 2.05 -2.64 4.29
N PRO A 205 3.38 -2.75 4.14
CA PRO A 205 4.11 -2.03 3.11
C PRO A 205 3.98 -2.71 1.74
N HIS A 206 3.88 -1.89 0.70
CA HIS A 206 4.07 -2.30 -0.69
C HIS A 206 5.29 -1.58 -1.25
N PHE A 207 6.23 -2.33 -1.82
CA PHE A 207 7.52 -1.80 -2.26
C PHE A 207 7.57 -1.60 -3.78
N VAL A 208 8.09 -0.45 -4.20
CA VAL A 208 8.47 -0.15 -5.59
C VAL A 208 9.95 0.18 -5.62
N ARG A 209 10.74 -0.57 -6.39
CA ARG A 209 12.20 -0.38 -6.54
C ARG A 209 12.50 0.31 -7.86
N CYS A 210 12.82 1.59 -7.80
CA CYS A 210 13.25 2.35 -8.96
C CYS A 210 14.74 2.11 -9.23
N ILE A 211 15.11 1.85 -10.48
CA ILE A 211 16.49 1.65 -10.93
C ILE A 211 16.87 2.77 -11.88
N ILE A 212 18.03 3.39 -11.65
CA ILE A 212 18.56 4.44 -12.51
C ILE A 212 19.14 3.80 -13.77
N PRO A 213 18.65 4.15 -14.98
CA PRO A 213 19.10 3.51 -16.21
C PRO A 213 20.44 4.05 -16.70
N ASN A 214 20.74 5.34 -16.49
CA ASN A 214 22.01 5.98 -16.87
C ASN A 214 22.24 7.27 -16.06
N GLU A 215 23.51 7.68 -15.94
CA GLU A 215 23.90 8.93 -15.27
C GLU A 215 23.79 10.17 -16.19
N LEU A 216 23.71 9.96 -17.51
CA LEU A 216 23.61 11.02 -18.51
C LEU A 216 22.23 11.70 -18.55
N LYS A 217 21.27 11.20 -17.77
CA LYS A 217 19.86 11.66 -17.71
C LYS A 217 19.15 11.60 -19.06
N GLN A 218 19.51 10.64 -19.91
CA GLN A 218 18.93 10.48 -21.25
C GLN A 218 17.81 9.42 -21.24
N PRO A 219 16.66 9.69 -21.88
CA PRO A 219 15.64 8.67 -22.06
C PRO A 219 16.11 7.60 -23.05
N GLY A 220 15.71 6.34 -22.83
CA GLY A 220 16.00 5.22 -23.75
C GLY A 220 17.44 4.67 -23.70
N VAL A 221 18.34 5.28 -22.93
CA VAL A 221 19.72 4.80 -22.75
C VAL A 221 19.82 3.99 -21.46
N ILE A 222 20.46 2.82 -21.52
CA ILE A 222 20.69 1.96 -20.35
C ILE A 222 22.18 1.60 -20.23
N ASP A 223 22.74 1.82 -19.05
CA ASP A 223 24.07 1.39 -18.67
C ASP A 223 23.97 0.08 -17.89
N SER A 224 24.49 -1.00 -18.49
CA SER A 224 24.42 -2.34 -17.92
C SER A 224 25.20 -2.48 -16.62
N HIS A 225 26.34 -1.82 -16.49
CA HIS A 225 27.20 -1.97 -15.31
C HIS A 225 26.60 -1.22 -14.12
N LEU A 226 26.03 -0.04 -14.36
CA LEU A 226 25.29 0.74 -13.36
C LEU A 226 24.06 -0.02 -12.85
N VAL A 227 23.29 -0.64 -13.76
CA VAL A 227 22.10 -1.43 -13.40
C VAL A 227 22.50 -2.68 -12.62
N MET A 228 23.55 -3.38 -13.04
CA MET A 228 24.05 -4.58 -12.34
C MET A 228 24.47 -4.27 -10.90
N HIS A 229 25.22 -3.17 -10.71
CA HIS A 229 25.61 -2.69 -9.37
C HIS A 229 24.39 -2.42 -8.49
N GLN A 230 23.39 -1.70 -9.01
CA GLN A 230 22.15 -1.40 -8.27
C GLN A 230 21.35 -2.67 -7.91
N LEU A 231 21.19 -3.61 -8.84
CA LEU A 231 20.44 -4.85 -8.58
C LEU A 231 21.09 -5.69 -7.47
N THR A 232 22.43 -5.70 -7.45
CA THR A 232 23.22 -6.40 -6.44
C THR A 232 23.12 -5.72 -5.09
N CYS A 233 23.42 -4.42 -5.01
CA CYS A 233 23.38 -3.65 -3.76
C CYS A 233 21.99 -3.57 -3.14
N ASN A 234 20.95 -3.41 -3.95
CA ASN A 234 19.58 -3.36 -3.44
C ASN A 234 19.09 -4.75 -2.97
N GLY A 235 19.81 -5.83 -3.23
CA GLY A 235 19.37 -7.19 -2.89
C GLY A 235 18.15 -7.63 -3.70
N VAL A 236 18.02 -7.15 -4.94
CA VAL A 236 16.86 -7.46 -5.81
C VAL A 236 16.90 -8.93 -6.23
N LEU A 237 18.09 -9.48 -6.50
CA LEU A 237 18.26 -10.88 -6.89
C LEU A 237 17.85 -11.83 -5.76
N GLU A 238 18.22 -11.49 -4.53
CA GLU A 238 17.86 -12.19 -3.30
C GLU A 238 16.33 -12.12 -3.08
N GLY A 239 15.75 -10.93 -3.25
CA GLY A 239 14.30 -10.72 -3.22
C GLY A 239 13.56 -11.61 -4.22
N ILE A 240 13.98 -11.63 -5.49
CA ILE A 240 13.36 -12.49 -6.51
C ILE A 240 13.51 -13.97 -6.16
N ARG A 241 14.68 -14.39 -5.67
CA ARG A 241 14.94 -15.79 -5.29
C ARG A 241 13.97 -16.26 -4.19
N ILE A 242 13.66 -15.39 -3.23
CA ILE A 242 12.72 -15.66 -2.15
C ILE A 242 11.29 -15.63 -2.65
N CYS A 243 10.88 -14.60 -3.40
CA CYS A 243 9.53 -14.55 -3.97
C CYS A 243 9.25 -15.76 -4.90
N ARG A 244 10.27 -16.32 -5.55
CA ARG A 244 10.13 -17.50 -6.42
C ARG A 244 10.01 -18.80 -5.62
N LYS A 245 10.76 -18.94 -4.52
CA LYS A 245 10.73 -20.13 -3.66
C LYS A 245 9.56 -20.10 -2.66
N GLY A 246 9.24 -18.90 -2.17
CA GLY A 246 8.20 -18.65 -1.19
C GLY A 246 6.81 -18.57 -1.80
N PHE A 247 5.87 -18.20 -0.96
CA PHE A 247 4.44 -18.20 -1.24
C PHE A 247 3.86 -16.80 -0.97
N PRO A 248 4.07 -15.84 -1.89
CA PRO A 248 3.74 -14.43 -1.67
C PRO A 248 2.23 -14.17 -1.52
N ASN A 249 1.39 -15.09 -2.02
CA ASN A 249 -0.05 -14.98 -1.97
C ASN A 249 -0.59 -15.88 -0.87
N ARG A 250 -1.43 -15.34 0.01
CA ARG A 250 -2.05 -16.09 1.12
C ARG A 250 -3.50 -15.73 1.30
N MET A 251 -4.31 -16.70 1.71
CA MET A 251 -5.73 -16.50 1.98
C MET A 251 -6.13 -17.25 3.25
N ASN A 252 -7.00 -16.62 4.05
CA ASN A 252 -7.60 -17.29 5.19
C ASN A 252 -8.52 -18.40 4.69
N TYR A 253 -8.57 -19.53 5.41
CA TYR A 253 -9.38 -20.66 4.96
C TYR A 253 -10.89 -20.37 4.82
N PRO A 254 -11.56 -19.60 5.70
CA PRO A 254 -12.97 -19.28 5.52
C PRO A 254 -13.25 -18.55 4.20
N ASP A 255 -12.40 -17.59 3.85
CA ASP A 255 -12.50 -16.85 2.59
C ASP A 255 -12.22 -17.75 1.39
N PHE A 256 -11.19 -18.59 1.48
CA PHE A 256 -10.85 -19.57 0.45
C PHE A 256 -12.01 -20.55 0.20
N LYS A 257 -12.58 -21.12 1.27
CA LYS A 257 -13.72 -22.04 1.20
C LYS A 257 -14.92 -21.36 0.56
N LEU A 258 -15.30 -20.17 1.02
CA LEU A 258 -16.45 -19.44 0.47
C LEU A 258 -16.27 -19.11 -1.02
N ARG A 259 -15.07 -18.66 -1.39
CA ARG A 259 -14.78 -18.18 -2.75
C ARG A 259 -14.66 -19.31 -3.78
N TYR A 260 -14.00 -20.41 -3.42
CA TYR A 260 -13.68 -21.51 -4.33
C TYR A 260 -14.56 -22.75 -4.16
N LYS A 261 -15.55 -22.74 -3.25
CA LYS A 261 -16.54 -23.82 -3.11
C LYS A 261 -17.19 -24.20 -4.45
N ILE A 262 -17.40 -23.22 -5.33
CA ILE A 262 -18.01 -23.43 -6.66
C ILE A 262 -17.20 -24.37 -7.57
N LEU A 263 -15.89 -24.50 -7.36
CA LEU A 263 -15.04 -25.38 -8.16
C LEU A 263 -15.37 -26.85 -7.90
N ASN A 264 -15.67 -27.21 -6.64
CA ASN A 264 -16.06 -28.56 -6.26
C ASN A 264 -17.00 -28.55 -5.03
N PRO A 265 -18.29 -28.24 -5.22
CA PRO A 265 -19.23 -28.11 -4.10
C PRO A 265 -19.47 -29.45 -3.39
N ALA A 266 -19.49 -30.56 -4.13
CA ALA A 266 -19.77 -31.88 -3.59
C ALA A 266 -18.68 -32.38 -2.62
N ALA A 267 -17.41 -32.08 -2.89
CA ALA A 267 -16.32 -32.42 -1.96
C ALA A 267 -16.34 -31.54 -0.71
N VAL A 268 -16.59 -30.23 -0.89
CA VAL A 268 -16.59 -29.24 0.21
C VAL A 268 -17.75 -29.44 1.18
N ASP A 269 -18.91 -29.88 0.71
CA ASP A 269 -20.10 -30.10 1.54
C ASP A 269 -20.03 -31.38 2.38
N ARG A 270 -19.17 -32.33 2.01
CA ARG A 270 -18.98 -33.59 2.75
C ARG A 270 -18.00 -33.46 3.91
N GLU A 271 -17.10 -32.48 3.86
CA GLU A 271 -16.03 -32.32 4.84
C GLU A 271 -16.33 -31.15 5.80
N SER A 272 -16.35 -31.46 7.09
CA SER A 272 -16.58 -30.46 8.15
C SER A 272 -15.32 -29.67 8.46
N ASP A 273 -14.15 -30.30 8.35
CA ASP A 273 -12.85 -29.67 8.56
C ASP A 273 -12.51 -28.72 7.39
N ILE A 274 -12.35 -27.45 7.72
CA ILE A 274 -12.09 -26.38 6.76
C ILE A 274 -10.74 -26.60 6.04
N LEU A 275 -9.71 -27.11 6.73
CA LEU A 275 -8.38 -27.31 6.15
C LEU A 275 -8.42 -28.45 5.12
N LYS A 276 -9.05 -29.57 5.47
CA LYS A 276 -9.24 -30.71 4.56
C LYS A 276 -10.12 -30.33 3.37
N ALA A 277 -11.19 -29.57 3.61
CA ALA A 277 -12.05 -29.06 2.54
C ALA A 277 -11.27 -28.19 1.54
N ALA A 278 -10.37 -27.32 2.03
CA ALA A 278 -9.50 -26.52 1.16
C ALA A 278 -8.52 -27.39 0.36
N GLY A 279 -7.94 -28.42 0.99
CA GLY A 279 -7.08 -29.41 0.31
C GLY A 279 -7.81 -30.13 -0.83
N LEU A 280 -9.03 -30.62 -0.59
CA LEU A 280 -9.84 -31.31 -1.60
C LEU A 280 -10.20 -30.42 -2.79
N VAL A 281 -10.47 -29.12 -2.55
CA VAL A 281 -10.69 -28.16 -3.63
C VAL A 281 -9.44 -28.03 -4.49
N LEU A 282 -8.26 -27.87 -3.87
CA LEU A 282 -6.99 -27.72 -4.59
C LEU A 282 -6.63 -28.99 -5.38
N GLU A 283 -6.79 -30.17 -4.79
CA GLU A 283 -6.58 -31.44 -5.49
C GLU A 283 -7.49 -31.57 -6.72
N SER A 284 -8.76 -31.13 -6.62
CA SER A 284 -9.70 -31.18 -7.74
C SER A 284 -9.37 -30.22 -8.88
N THR A 285 -8.53 -29.20 -8.63
CA THR A 285 -8.07 -28.27 -9.67
C THR A 285 -6.90 -28.81 -10.51
N GLY A 286 -6.25 -29.90 -10.07
CA GLY A 286 -5.11 -30.50 -10.77
C GLY A 286 -3.82 -29.65 -10.69
N LEU A 287 -3.75 -28.73 -9.73
CA LEU A 287 -2.54 -27.95 -9.45
C LEU A 287 -1.43 -28.85 -8.91
N ASP A 288 -0.19 -28.57 -9.31
CA ASP A 288 0.99 -29.23 -8.74
C ASP A 288 1.07 -28.93 -7.22
N PRO A 289 1.22 -29.96 -6.36
CA PRO A 289 1.45 -29.78 -4.93
C PRO A 289 2.58 -28.82 -4.57
N ASP A 290 3.60 -28.60 -5.43
CA ASP A 290 4.66 -27.62 -5.14
C ASP A 290 4.19 -26.15 -5.21
N MET A 291 3.06 -25.89 -5.86
CA MET A 291 2.54 -24.54 -6.11
C MET A 291 1.75 -23.96 -4.93
N TYR A 292 1.39 -24.78 -3.94
CA TYR A 292 0.68 -24.35 -2.74
C TYR A 292 1.18 -25.03 -1.47
N ARG A 293 0.93 -24.42 -0.31
CA ARG A 293 1.14 -25.03 1.01
C ARG A 293 -0.05 -24.76 1.92
N LEU A 294 -0.42 -25.75 2.71
CA LEU A 294 -1.46 -25.65 3.72
C LEU A 294 -0.79 -25.28 5.05
N GLY A 295 -1.09 -24.08 5.56
CA GLY A 295 -0.71 -23.66 6.90
C GLY A 295 -1.79 -24.03 7.93
N HIS A 296 -1.61 -23.62 9.18
CA HIS A 296 -2.59 -23.86 10.24
C HIS A 296 -3.90 -23.08 10.06
N THR A 297 -3.82 -21.81 9.65
CA THR A 297 -4.99 -20.92 9.51
C THR A 297 -5.20 -20.40 8.09
N LYS A 298 -4.14 -20.45 7.27
CA LYS A 298 -4.11 -19.91 5.91
C LYS A 298 -3.61 -20.93 4.91
N VAL A 299 -4.04 -20.74 3.67
CA VAL A 299 -3.45 -21.38 2.49
C VAL A 299 -2.49 -20.41 1.81
N PHE A 300 -1.37 -20.94 1.35
CA PHE A 300 -0.26 -20.22 0.75
C PHE A 300 -0.06 -20.66 -0.70
N PHE A 301 0.18 -19.69 -1.59
CA PHE A 301 0.27 -19.88 -3.02
C PHE A 301 1.51 -19.21 -3.61
N ARG A 302 2.11 -19.86 -4.60
CA ARG A 302 3.11 -19.21 -5.44
C ARG A 302 2.46 -18.12 -6.31
N ALA A 303 3.30 -17.25 -6.87
CA ALA A 303 2.85 -16.24 -7.82
C ALA A 303 2.14 -16.89 -9.02
N GLY A 304 1.03 -16.30 -9.48
CA GLY A 304 0.25 -16.78 -10.62
C GLY A 304 -0.86 -17.79 -10.31
N VAL A 305 -0.73 -18.58 -9.23
CA VAL A 305 -1.70 -19.66 -8.90
C VAL A 305 -3.10 -19.11 -8.61
N LEU A 306 -3.19 -18.02 -7.84
CA LEU A 306 -4.49 -17.38 -7.58
C LEU A 306 -5.18 -16.91 -8.86
N GLY A 307 -4.41 -16.44 -9.86
CA GLY A 307 -4.97 -16.07 -11.16
C GLY A 307 -5.59 -17.26 -11.87
N GLN A 308 -4.90 -18.40 -11.89
CA GLN A 308 -5.43 -19.64 -12.47
C GLN A 308 -6.69 -20.12 -11.74
N LEU A 309 -6.74 -20.02 -10.41
CA LEU A 309 -7.93 -20.37 -9.64
C LEU A 309 -9.12 -19.44 -9.92
N GLU A 310 -8.87 -18.14 -10.14
CA GLU A 310 -9.92 -17.20 -10.56
C GLU A 310 -10.42 -17.48 -11.98
N GLU A 311 -9.53 -17.82 -12.92
CA GLU A 311 -9.95 -18.20 -14.28
C GLU A 311 -10.86 -19.44 -14.27
N LEU A 312 -10.48 -20.50 -13.52
CA LEU A 312 -11.32 -21.69 -13.36
C LEU A 312 -12.67 -21.37 -12.71
N ARG A 313 -12.68 -20.42 -11.78
CA ARG A 313 -13.90 -19.96 -11.10
C ARG A 313 -14.79 -19.17 -12.05
N ASP A 314 -14.23 -18.27 -12.84
CA ASP A 314 -14.95 -17.45 -13.81
C ASP A 314 -15.56 -18.29 -14.92
N ASP A 315 -14.89 -19.36 -15.36
CA ASP A 315 -15.45 -20.33 -16.31
C ASP A 315 -16.71 -21.02 -15.77
N ARG A 316 -16.71 -21.37 -14.48
CA ARG A 316 -17.87 -21.97 -13.81
C ARG A 316 -18.99 -20.96 -13.62
N LEU A 317 -18.66 -19.75 -13.14
CA LEU A 317 -19.63 -18.68 -12.95
C LEU A 317 -20.29 -18.27 -14.27
N SER A 318 -19.52 -18.17 -15.36
CA SER A 318 -20.02 -17.83 -16.69
C SER A 318 -21.09 -18.81 -17.17
N LYS A 319 -20.91 -20.11 -16.91
CA LYS A 319 -21.92 -21.14 -17.24
C LYS A 319 -23.20 -20.97 -16.42
N ILE A 320 -23.08 -20.74 -15.11
CA ILE A 320 -24.24 -20.55 -14.22
C ILE A 320 -25.01 -19.28 -14.59
N ILE A 321 -24.30 -18.17 -14.82
CA ILE A 321 -24.90 -16.91 -15.27
C ILE A 321 -25.58 -17.11 -16.62
N GLY A 322 -24.96 -17.85 -17.54
CA GLY A 322 -25.56 -18.22 -18.82
C GLY A 322 -26.89 -18.96 -18.66
N TRP A 323 -26.96 -19.94 -17.75
CA TRP A 323 -28.22 -20.64 -17.44
C TRP A 323 -29.26 -19.70 -16.83
N MET A 324 -28.87 -18.88 -15.86
CA MET A 324 -29.76 -17.90 -15.23
C MET A 324 -30.35 -16.94 -16.27
N GLN A 325 -29.50 -16.41 -17.17
CA GLN A 325 -29.92 -15.56 -18.27
C GLN A 325 -30.89 -16.29 -19.21
N ALA A 326 -30.61 -17.55 -19.56
CA ALA A 326 -31.49 -18.37 -20.39
C ALA A 326 -32.87 -18.59 -19.72
N PHE A 327 -32.90 -18.87 -18.41
CA PHE A 327 -34.14 -19.01 -17.63
C PHE A 327 -34.94 -17.70 -17.62
N MET A 328 -34.30 -16.56 -17.37
CA MET A 328 -34.96 -15.25 -17.36
C MET A 328 -35.54 -14.91 -18.74
N ARG A 329 -34.75 -15.06 -19.81
CA ARG A 329 -35.21 -14.83 -21.19
C ARG A 329 -36.36 -15.76 -21.56
N GLY A 330 -36.24 -17.05 -21.24
CA GLY A 330 -37.29 -18.03 -21.49
C GLY A 330 -38.58 -17.76 -20.70
N TYR A 331 -38.47 -17.23 -19.48
CA TYR A 331 -39.65 -16.81 -18.70
C TYR A 331 -40.35 -15.60 -19.34
N LEU A 332 -39.59 -14.56 -19.71
CA LEU A 332 -40.13 -13.37 -20.35
C LEU A 332 -40.87 -13.69 -21.66
N VAL A 333 -40.23 -14.48 -22.53
CA VAL A 333 -40.83 -14.88 -23.82
C VAL A 333 -42.10 -15.70 -23.62
N ARG A 334 -42.13 -16.65 -22.66
CA ARG A 334 -43.34 -17.44 -22.37
C ARG A 334 -44.49 -16.58 -21.85
N LYS A 335 -44.20 -15.59 -21.01
CA LYS A 335 -45.20 -14.64 -20.50
C LYS A 335 -45.81 -13.80 -21.62
N GLU A 336 -44.98 -13.33 -22.54
CA GLU A 336 -45.44 -12.56 -23.71
C GLU A 336 -46.20 -13.43 -24.71
N TYR A 337 -45.69 -14.64 -24.98
CA TYR A 337 -46.34 -15.59 -25.87
C TYR A 337 -47.74 -16.01 -25.40
N LYS A 338 -47.94 -16.17 -24.07
CA LYS A 338 -49.26 -16.45 -23.51
C LYS A 338 -50.27 -15.33 -23.85
N LYS A 339 -49.86 -14.06 -23.80
CA LYS A 339 -50.71 -12.93 -24.22
C LYS A 339 -51.07 -13.03 -25.71
N LEU A 340 -50.10 -13.35 -26.57
CA LEU A 340 -50.34 -13.52 -28.01
C LEU A 340 -51.29 -14.70 -28.30
N GLN A 341 -51.20 -15.79 -27.54
CA GLN A 341 -52.12 -16.92 -27.65
C GLN A 341 -53.56 -16.53 -27.27
N GLU A 342 -53.74 -15.83 -26.15
CA GLU A 342 -55.05 -15.31 -25.71
C GLU A 342 -55.62 -14.33 -26.74
N GLN A 343 -54.79 -13.42 -27.27
CA GLN A 343 -55.19 -12.49 -28.34
C GLN A 343 -55.64 -13.21 -29.61
N ARG A 344 -54.94 -14.29 -30.01
CA ARG A 344 -55.34 -15.09 -31.19
C ARG A 344 -56.72 -15.71 -31.02
N LEU A 345 -57.02 -16.28 -29.86
CA LEU A 345 -58.34 -16.85 -29.57
C LEU A 345 -59.42 -15.76 -29.53
N ALA A 346 -59.14 -14.63 -28.86
CA ALA A 346 -60.05 -13.50 -28.80
C ALA A 346 -60.35 -12.94 -30.21
N LEU A 347 -59.33 -12.85 -31.07
CA LEU A 347 -59.47 -12.36 -32.45
C LEU A 347 -60.43 -13.25 -33.26
N GLN A 348 -60.37 -14.58 -33.09
CA GLN A 348 -61.31 -15.49 -33.76
C GLN A 348 -62.76 -15.25 -33.31
N VAL A 349 -62.97 -15.01 -32.02
CA VAL A 349 -64.30 -14.68 -31.47
C VAL A 349 -64.80 -13.35 -32.02
N VAL A 350 -63.95 -12.32 -32.03
CA VAL A 350 -64.27 -10.99 -32.59
C VAL A 350 -64.62 -11.10 -34.07
N GLN A 351 -63.81 -11.78 -34.88
CA GLN A 351 -64.08 -11.98 -36.31
C GLN A 351 -65.41 -12.70 -36.55
N ARG A 352 -65.71 -13.75 -35.78
CA ARG A 352 -66.98 -14.48 -35.85
C ARG A 352 -68.16 -13.57 -35.52
N ASN A 353 -68.06 -12.79 -34.45
CA ASN A 353 -69.10 -11.88 -34.02
C ASN A 353 -69.33 -10.74 -35.02
N LEU A 354 -68.26 -10.17 -35.59
CA LEU A 354 -68.37 -9.14 -36.63
C LEU A 354 -69.10 -9.65 -37.87
N ARG A 355 -68.78 -10.87 -38.35
CA ARG A 355 -69.49 -11.49 -39.48
C ARG A 355 -70.98 -11.70 -39.17
N ARG A 356 -71.30 -12.21 -37.98
CA ARG A 356 -72.70 -12.38 -37.53
C ARG A 356 -73.43 -11.04 -37.39
N TYR A 357 -72.77 -10.02 -36.84
CA TYR A 357 -73.35 -8.69 -36.69
C TYR A 357 -73.69 -8.07 -38.05
N LEU A 358 -72.82 -8.19 -39.06
CA LEU A 358 -73.10 -7.71 -40.41
C LEU A 358 -74.35 -8.36 -41.02
N GLN A 359 -74.57 -9.66 -40.77
CA GLN A 359 -75.78 -10.37 -41.19
C GLN A 359 -77.01 -9.95 -40.39
N LEU A 360 -76.89 -9.85 -39.05
CA LEU A 360 -77.98 -9.49 -38.14
C LEU A 360 -78.45 -8.05 -38.32
N ARG A 361 -77.54 -7.10 -38.62
CA ARG A 361 -77.88 -5.68 -38.82
C ARG A 361 -78.93 -5.48 -39.92
N THR A 362 -78.94 -6.34 -40.94
CA THR A 362 -79.93 -6.30 -42.01
C THR A 362 -81.22 -7.08 -41.71
N TRP A 363 -81.23 -7.93 -40.69
CA TRP A 363 -82.36 -8.79 -40.35
C TRP A 363 -83.55 -7.98 -39.77
N PRO A 364 -84.78 -8.11 -40.31
CA PRO A 364 -85.92 -7.26 -39.93
C PRO A 364 -86.26 -7.29 -38.43
N TRP A 365 -86.26 -8.47 -37.81
CA TRP A 365 -86.53 -8.63 -36.38
C TRP A 365 -85.48 -7.93 -35.52
N TRP A 366 -84.21 -7.99 -35.90
CA TRP A 366 -83.15 -7.27 -35.19
C TRP A 366 -83.27 -5.76 -35.31
N LYS A 367 -83.66 -5.24 -36.48
CA LYS A 367 -83.92 -3.80 -36.68
C LYS A 367 -85.10 -3.31 -35.83
N MET A 368 -86.19 -4.08 -35.78
CA MET A 368 -87.33 -3.79 -34.91
C MET A 368 -86.89 -3.78 -33.46
N TRP A 369 -86.24 -4.85 -32.99
CA TRP A 369 -85.75 -4.97 -31.62
C TRP A 369 -84.78 -3.85 -31.24
N SER A 370 -83.84 -3.50 -32.11
CA SER A 370 -82.86 -2.42 -31.86
C SER A 370 -83.52 -1.05 -31.71
N ARG A 371 -84.67 -0.81 -32.36
CA ARG A 371 -85.45 0.44 -32.23
C ARG A 371 -86.39 0.42 -31.02
N VAL A 372 -86.95 -0.74 -30.68
CA VAL A 372 -87.90 -0.90 -29.57
C VAL A 372 -87.18 -0.97 -28.22
N LYS A 373 -86.04 -1.68 -28.14
CA LYS A 373 -85.27 -1.88 -26.89
C LYS A 373 -84.98 -0.58 -26.12
N PRO A 374 -84.47 0.52 -26.73
CA PRO A 374 -84.22 1.76 -25.99
C PRO A 374 -85.50 2.51 -25.57
N LEU A 375 -86.68 2.15 -26.09
CA LEU A 375 -87.97 2.72 -25.69
C LEU A 375 -88.62 1.95 -24.53
N LEU A 376 -88.08 0.79 -24.17
CA LEU A 376 -88.55 0.00 -23.05
C LEU A 376 -87.85 0.48 -21.77
N ASN A 377 -88.56 1.23 -20.93
CA ASN A 377 -88.09 1.71 -19.61
C ASN A 377 -87.55 0.59 -18.70
N VAL A 378 -87.89 -0.68 -18.97
CA VAL A 378 -87.49 -1.84 -18.16
C VAL A 378 -86.09 -2.35 -18.52
N ALA A 379 -85.50 -1.95 -19.66
CA ALA A 379 -84.23 -2.52 -20.11
C ALA A 379 -83.01 -2.16 -19.24
N ASN A 380 -83.10 -1.11 -18.41
CA ASN A 380 -82.04 -0.65 -17.52
C ASN A 380 -82.27 -0.99 -16.03
N VAL A 381 -83.43 -1.56 -15.66
CA VAL A 381 -83.81 -1.72 -14.24
C VAL A 381 -82.92 -2.74 -13.52
N GLU A 382 -82.41 -3.77 -14.21
CA GLU A 382 -81.45 -4.72 -13.63
C GLU A 382 -80.01 -4.18 -13.56
N GLU A 383 -79.63 -3.22 -14.42
CA GLU A 383 -78.30 -2.59 -14.41
C GLU A 383 -78.23 -1.45 -13.38
N GLU A 384 -79.35 -0.79 -13.08
CA GLU A 384 -79.46 0.22 -12.00
C GLU A 384 -79.63 -0.39 -10.60
N MET A 385 -80.12 -1.64 -10.49
CA MET A 385 -80.27 -2.35 -9.21
C MET A 385 -79.03 -3.13 -8.76
N ARG A 386 -77.96 -3.15 -9.55
CA ARG A 386 -76.72 -3.89 -9.28
C ARG A 386 -75.57 -2.94 -9.01
#